data_AF-A0A1Z8NXD7-F1
#
_entry.id   AF-A0A1Z8NXD7-F1
#
_cell.length_a   1.000
_cell.length_b   1.000
_cell.length_c   1.000
_cell.angle_alpha   90.00
_cell.angle_beta   90.00
_cell.angle_gamma   90.00
#
_symmetry.space_group_name_H-M   'P 1'
#
loop_
_entity.id
_entity.type
_entity.pdbx_description
1 polymer ?
#
loop_
_entity_poly.entity_id
_entity_poly.type
_entity_poly.pdbx_seq_one_letter_code
_entity_poly.pdbx_strand_id
1 'polypeptide(L)' 'VYDPIGKPGSSADRGGCINLLTPKRTQSLKTHSAAYNSCLIEIEKWDSKRGSNSNITEIETILAK' A
#
# COMPACT_ATOMS: atom_id res chain seq x y z
N VAL A 1 12.96 -6.36 -6.40
CA VAL A 1 12.33 -6.38 -7.74
C VAL A 1 10.87 -6.02 -7.53
N TYR A 2 10.24 -5.21 -8.39
CA TYR A 2 8.82 -4.87 -8.28
C TYR A 2 7.97 -5.92 -9.01
N ASP A 3 7.00 -6.53 -8.33
CA ASP A 3 6.15 -7.63 -8.79
C ASP A 3 4.69 -7.47 -8.27
N PRO A 4 3.89 -6.58 -8.89
CA PRO A 4 2.51 -6.35 -8.49
C PRO A 4 1.62 -7.55 -8.86
N ILE A 5 0.73 -7.96 -7.96
CA ILE A 5 -0.21 -9.06 -8.22
C ILE A 5 -1.32 -8.68 -9.21
N GLY A 6 -1.55 -7.38 -9.41
CA GLY A 6 -2.58 -6.86 -10.31
C GLY A 6 -2.09 -5.60 -11.02
N LYS A 7 -2.92 -4.55 -11.04
CA LYS A 7 -2.55 -3.29 -11.70
C LYS A 7 -1.36 -2.62 -10.99
N PRO A 8 -0.28 -2.28 -11.71
CA PRO A 8 0.86 -1.59 -11.14
C PRO A 8 0.45 -0.27 -10.43
N GLY A 9 0.93 -0.05 -9.21
CA GLY A 9 0.66 1.15 -8.43
C GLY A 9 -0.74 1.21 -7.80
N SER A 10 -1.56 0.18 -8.01
CA SER A 10 -2.92 0.08 -7.45
C SER A 10 -3.23 -1.32 -6.90
N SER A 11 -2.22 -2.18 -6.76
CA SER A 11 -2.33 -3.53 -6.21
C SER A 11 -1.15 -3.82 -5.28
N ALA A 12 -1.29 -4.84 -4.43
CA ALA A 12 -0.22 -5.26 -3.53
C ALA A 12 0.98 -5.78 -4.32
N ASP A 13 2.17 -5.46 -3.83
CA ASP A 13 3.44 -5.90 -4.42
C ASP A 13 4.04 -7.04 -3.60
N ARG A 14 4.32 -8.18 -4.25
CA ARG A 14 5.04 -9.30 -3.62
C ARG A 14 6.55 -9.12 -3.66
N GLY A 15 7.01 -8.20 -4.50
CA GLY A 15 8.42 -7.85 -4.68
C GLY A 15 9.06 -7.13 -3.50
N GLY A 16 8.25 -6.68 -2.54
CA GLY A 16 8.70 -6.07 -1.29
C GLY A 16 9.12 -4.60 -1.43
N CYS A 17 8.62 -3.88 -2.45
CA CYS A 17 8.85 -2.45 -2.62
C CYS A 17 8.12 -1.64 -1.54
N ILE A 18 8.72 -1.56 -0.35
CA ILE A 18 8.14 -0.91 0.84
C ILE A 18 7.75 0.56 0.62
N ASN A 19 8.46 1.26 -0.28
CA ASN A 19 8.20 2.67 -0.58
C ASN A 19 6.83 2.93 -1.23
N LEU A 20 6.09 1.89 -1.63
CA LEU A 20 4.69 2.01 -2.05
C LEU A 20 3.76 2.43 -0.90
N LEU A 21 4.10 2.10 0.35
CA LEU A 21 3.34 2.44 1.55
C LEU A 21 3.73 3.80 2.13
N THR A 22 4.76 4.42 1.58
CA THR A 22 5.40 5.60 2.14
C THR A 22 4.76 6.88 1.61
N PRO A 23 4.58 7.93 2.44
CA PRO A 23 3.91 9.14 1.97
C PRO A 23 4.74 9.92 0.94
N LYS A 24 4.04 10.58 0.02
CA LYS A 24 4.63 11.43 -1.03
C LYS A 24 5.02 12.84 -0.56
N ARG A 25 4.77 13.17 0.71
CA ARG A 25 5.02 14.51 1.27
C ARG A 25 6.50 14.74 1.56
N THR A 26 6.89 16.01 1.62
CA THR A 26 8.20 16.41 2.15
C THR A 26 8.23 16.34 3.68
N GLN A 27 9.43 16.33 4.26
CA GLN A 27 9.65 16.28 5.71
C GLN A 27 9.15 17.55 6.41
N SER A 28 9.39 18.71 5.80
CA SER A 28 8.97 20.02 6.29
C SER A 28 8.59 20.92 5.10
N LEU A 29 7.86 22.01 5.37
CA LEU A 29 7.40 22.96 4.35
C LEU A 29 8.56 23.69 3.65
N LYS A 30 9.73 23.78 4.29
CA LYS A 30 10.89 24.54 3.79
C LYS A 30 11.97 23.67 3.13
N THR A 31 11.79 22.36 3.06
CA THR A 31 12.80 21.44 2.50
C THR A 31 12.17 20.51 1.46
N HIS A 32 12.97 20.11 0.47
CA HIS A 32 12.57 19.15 -0.56
C HIS A 32 12.98 17.70 -0.21
N SER A 33 13.28 17.43 1.06
CA SER A 33 13.60 16.09 1.55
C SER A 33 12.33 15.27 1.71
N ALA A 34 12.32 14.03 1.24
CA ALA A 34 11.18 13.13 1.35
C ALA A 34 11.07 12.49 2.73
N ALA A 35 9.83 12.29 3.21
CA ALA A 35 9.55 11.77 4.55
C ALA A 35 9.43 10.23 4.57
N TYR A 36 10.43 9.52 4.02
CA TYR A 36 10.25 8.08 3.73
C TYR A 36 10.05 7.20 4.97
N ASN A 37 10.71 7.55 6.08
CA ASN A 37 10.69 6.74 7.30
C ASN A 37 9.51 7.08 8.23
N SER A 38 8.61 7.96 7.79
CA SER A 38 7.43 8.39 8.56
C SER A 38 6.17 7.85 7.91
N CYS A 39 5.97 6.54 7.99
CA CYS A 39 4.75 5.86 7.60
C CYS A 39 4.22 5.02 8.77
N LEU A 40 2.91 5.05 8.97
CA LEU A 40 2.24 4.13 9.87
C LEU A 40 1.66 3.02 9.00
N ILE A 41 1.95 1.78 9.38
CA ILE A 41 1.48 0.60 8.67
C ILE A 41 0.85 -0.36 9.66
N GLU A 42 -0.12 -1.12 9.18
CA GLU A 42 -0.68 -2.27 9.86
C GLU A 42 -0.22 -3.53 9.12
N ILE A 43 0.00 -4.62 9.85
CA ILE A 43 0.43 -5.89 9.27
C ILE A 43 -0.51 -7.02 9.69
N GLU A 44 -0.84 -7.86 8.73
CA GLU A 44 -1.53 -9.11 8.98
C GLU A 44 -0.82 -10.26 8.28
N LYS A 45 -1.10 -11.49 8.69
CA LYS A 45 -0.58 -12.67 8.01
C LYS A 45 -1.15 -12.72 6.60
N TRP A 46 -0.28 -12.84 5.60
CA TRP A 46 -0.69 -12.94 4.20
C TRP A 46 -1.61 -14.16 3.97
N ASP A 47 -2.85 -13.89 3.54
CA ASP A 47 -3.77 -14.91 3.09
C ASP A 47 -3.77 -15.00 1.55
N SER A 48 -3.05 -16.01 1.04
CA SER A 48 -2.95 -16.27 -0.40
C SER A 48 -4.31 -16.55 -1.08
N LYS A 49 -5.37 -16.87 -0.33
CA LYS A 49 -6.71 -17.07 -0.90
C LYS A 49 -7.44 -15.75 -1.14
N ARG A 50 -7.20 -14.72 -0.33
CA ARG A 50 -7.78 -13.39 -0.49
C ARG A 50 -7.30 -12.69 -1.77
N GLY A 51 -6.05 -12.94 -2.17
CA GLY A 51 -5.48 -12.40 -3.43
C GLY A 51 -5.95 -13.10 -4.71
N SER A 52 -6.66 -14.23 -4.61
CA SER A 52 -7.09 -15.01 -5.79
C SER A 52 -8.60 -15.05 -6.02
N ASN A 53 -9.43 -14.62 -5.06
CA ASN A 53 -10.90 -14.61 -5.19
C ASN A 53 -11.56 -13.44 -4.43
N SER A 54 -11.72 -12.29 -5.09
CA SER A 54 -12.80 -11.35 -4.76
C SER A 54 -13.06 -10.39 -5.91
N ASN A 55 -14.26 -10.50 -6.46
CA ASN A 55 -14.93 -9.45 -7.22
C ASN A 55 -14.97 -8.14 -6.42
N ILE A 56 -15.01 -7.03 -7.15
CA ILE A 56 -14.74 -5.62 -6.79
C ILE A 56 -15.62 -5.00 -5.66
N THR A 57 -16.51 -5.74 -4.99
CA THR A 57 -17.66 -5.14 -4.26
C THR A 57 -17.54 -4.98 -2.73
N GLU A 58 -16.57 -5.57 -2.01
CA GLU A 58 -16.57 -5.54 -0.53
C GLU A 58 -15.78 -4.39 0.13
N ILE A 59 -15.04 -3.59 -0.64
CA ILE A 59 -14.23 -2.50 -0.06
C ILE A 59 -15.10 -1.34 0.47
N GLU A 60 -16.34 -1.16 -0.03
CA GLU A 60 -17.22 -0.07 0.41
C GLU A 60 -17.70 -0.16 1.87
N THR A 61 -17.61 -1.32 2.53
CA THR A 61 -18.13 -1.45 3.91
C THR A 61 -17.14 -0.98 4.98
N ILE A 62 -15.84 -0.90 4.68
CA ILE A 62 -14.82 -0.53 5.67
C ILE A 62 -14.73 1.01 5.85
N LEU A 63 -15.16 1.79 4.85
CA LEU A 63 -15.10 3.27 4.87
C LEU A 63 -16.33 3.95 5.51
N ALA A 64 -17.30 3.19 6.03
CA ALA A 64 -18.54 3.74 6.61
C ALA A 64 -18.63 3.67 8.15
N LYS A 65 -17.51 3.62 8.88
CA LYS A 65 -17.47 3.84 10.34
C LYS A 65 -16.42 4.86 10.73
#